data_AF-A0A960WVF7-F1
#
_entry.id   AF-A0A960WVF7-F1
#
_cell.length_a   1.000
_cell.length_b   1.000
_cell.length_c   1.000
_cell.angle_alpha   90.00
_cell.angle_beta   90.00
_cell.angle_gamma   90.00
#
_symmetry.space_group_name_H-M   'P 1'
#
loop_
_entity.id
_entity.type
_entity.pdbx_description
1 polymer ?
#
loop_
_entity_poly.entity_id
_entity_poly.type
_entity_poly.pdbx_seq_one_letter_code
_entity_poly.pdbx_strand_id
1 'polypeptide(L)'
;MAVTCQELLCAPDMGREKKDPTGGDLLVNKLTVRDASHLVKVEGGSLSHGQIAFRIFTILVIAAFTARAIVLGKATAWHLFLPMVGEYLVLLLSVPVLALILKDEGLRKDAKRSCLWLVVFAAAGAFWITYRSLDENVGWIPAAKSEATRLFTWITTHQMHWPILGAMTALVAGLPGRVAAFHRHGPPFMAAGLGCVMRLVIPILGCFLLPFLLEGSFPIVWVIWTVLLVAELTAIWMHWDLQHRLAKRGIKL
;
A
#
# COMPACT_ATOMS: atom_id res chain seq x y z
N MET A 1 25.79 -41.42 13.75
CA MET A 1 26.92 -40.76 14.43
C MET A 1 27.16 -39.45 13.68
N ALA A 2 26.53 -38.32 13.99
CA ALA A 2 26.50 -37.55 15.24
C ALA A 2 27.91 -37.12 15.68
N VAL A 3 28.27 -35.88 15.38
CA VAL A 3 29.35 -35.13 16.06
C VAL A 3 28.74 -33.80 16.51
N THR A 4 28.79 -33.59 17.82
CA THR A 4 28.22 -32.49 18.60
C THR A 4 29.28 -31.47 19.01
N CYS A 5 28.82 -30.24 19.24
CA CYS A 5 29.39 -29.12 20.01
C CYS A 5 30.63 -29.40 20.89
N GLN A 6 31.77 -28.74 20.63
CA GLN A 6 32.67 -28.25 21.70
C GLN A 6 33.77 -27.26 21.26
N GLU A 7 33.42 -26.16 20.56
CA GLU A 7 34.29 -24.98 20.49
C GLU A 7 33.48 -23.71 20.75
N LEU A 8 32.95 -23.62 21.97
CA LEU A 8 32.48 -22.38 22.57
C LEU A 8 33.29 -22.14 23.85
N LEU A 9 33.86 -20.94 23.94
CA LEU A 9 34.18 -20.15 25.15
C LEU A 9 35.55 -20.37 25.82
N CYS A 10 36.44 -19.40 25.57
CA CYS A 10 37.18 -18.54 26.52
C CYS A 10 38.43 -18.03 25.78
N ALA A 11 38.76 -16.74 25.64
CA ALA A 11 38.49 -15.57 26.45
C ALA A 11 38.72 -14.28 25.59
N PRO A 12 38.49 -13.06 26.14
CA PRO A 12 38.13 -11.86 25.40
C PRO A 12 39.34 -11.04 24.96
N ASP A 13 39.32 -10.51 23.74
CA ASP A 13 40.20 -9.39 23.36
C ASP A 13 39.53 -8.08 23.76
N MET A 14 39.74 -7.71 25.03
CA MET A 14 39.52 -6.37 25.54
C MET A 14 40.59 -5.45 24.94
N GLY A 15 40.17 -4.49 24.12
CA GLY A 15 40.99 -3.31 23.84
C GLY A 15 41.37 -3.09 22.38
N ARG A 16 40.41 -3.15 21.46
CA ARG A 16 40.38 -2.20 20.34
C ARG A 16 38.93 -1.75 20.11
N GLU A 17 38.58 -0.58 20.63
CA GLU A 17 37.54 0.24 20.03
C GLU A 17 37.96 0.53 18.58
N LYS A 18 37.62 -0.38 17.66
CA LYS A 18 37.37 0.01 16.29
C LYS A 18 36.12 0.88 16.36
N LYS A 19 36.30 2.21 16.36
CA LYS A 19 35.26 3.16 16.00
C LYS A 19 34.66 2.71 14.68
N ASP A 20 33.50 2.05 14.76
CA ASP A 20 32.68 1.69 13.61
C ASP A 20 32.15 3.02 13.02
N PRO A 21 32.58 3.45 11.83
CA PRO A 21 32.32 4.82 11.37
C PRO A 21 30.84 5.13 11.10
N THR A 22 29.94 4.15 11.15
CA THR A 22 28.54 4.33 10.71
C THR A 22 27.51 3.44 11.43
N GLY A 23 27.90 2.61 12.40
CA GLY A 23 27.03 1.55 12.94
C GLY A 23 26.07 1.94 14.07
N GLY A 24 26.35 3.01 14.82
CA GLY A 24 25.64 3.33 16.07
C GLY A 24 24.80 4.61 16.06
N ASP A 25 24.83 5.38 14.97
CA ASP A 25 24.19 6.70 14.96
C ASP A 25 22.67 6.57 14.87
N LEU A 26 22.00 7.01 15.92
CA LEU A 26 20.55 7.09 15.97
C LEU A 26 20.06 8.22 15.06
N LEU A 27 19.07 7.91 14.22
CA LEU A 27 18.43 8.87 13.33
C LEU A 27 17.33 9.64 14.09
N VAL A 28 16.34 8.90 14.63
CA VAL A 28 15.23 9.36 15.50
C VAL A 28 14.69 8.12 16.25
N ASN A 29 14.41 8.22 17.56
CA ASN A 29 13.77 7.18 18.39
C ASN A 29 14.17 5.71 18.06
N LYS A 30 15.33 5.28 18.55
CA LYS A 30 15.88 3.91 18.34
C LYS A 30 16.11 3.47 16.89
N LEU A 31 15.73 4.27 15.88
CA LEU A 31 15.98 3.95 14.48
C LEU A 31 17.44 4.25 14.16
N THR A 32 18.24 3.24 13.85
CA THR A 32 19.62 3.45 13.43
C THR A 32 19.66 4.00 11.99
N VAL A 33 20.75 4.70 11.66
CA VAL A 33 21.03 5.11 10.27
C VAL A 33 20.99 3.92 9.30
N ARG A 34 21.47 2.75 9.72
CA ARG A 34 21.44 1.52 8.92
C ARG A 34 20.00 1.07 8.65
N ASP A 35 19.16 1.04 9.69
CA ASP A 35 17.75 0.65 9.56
C ASP A 35 16.98 1.65 8.69
N ALA A 36 17.23 2.95 8.86
CA ALA A 36 16.65 4.00 8.03
C ALA A 36 17.03 3.84 6.54
N SER A 37 18.31 3.57 6.25
CA SER A 37 18.78 3.34 4.88
C SER A 37 18.19 2.07 4.28
N HIS A 38 18.03 1.02 5.09
CA HIS A 38 17.42 -0.23 4.67
C HIS A 38 15.92 -0.03 4.42
N LEU A 39 15.22 0.73 5.27
CA LEU A 39 13.81 1.04 5.13
C LEU A 39 13.55 1.84 3.85
N VAL A 40 14.36 2.86 3.53
CA VAL A 40 14.26 3.59 2.26
C VAL A 40 14.49 2.66 1.06
N LYS A 41 15.46 1.74 1.12
CA LYS A 41 15.73 0.78 0.04
C LYS A 41 14.57 -0.20 -0.15
N VAL A 42 14.00 -0.69 0.94
CA VAL A 42 12.84 -1.59 0.92
C VAL A 42 11.60 -0.87 0.41
N GLU A 43 11.40 0.41 0.72
CA GLU A 43 10.21 1.18 0.30
C GLU A 43 10.25 1.71 -1.14
N GLY A 44 11.27 1.34 -1.92
CA GLY A 44 11.39 1.73 -3.33
C GLY A 44 12.38 2.85 -3.61
N GLY A 45 13.30 3.13 -2.68
CA GLY A 45 14.46 3.99 -2.88
C GLY A 45 14.21 5.48 -2.64
N SER A 46 15.21 6.29 -3.02
CA SER A 46 15.13 7.74 -2.97
C SER A 46 14.08 8.27 -3.96
N LEU A 47 13.25 9.22 -3.53
CA LEU A 47 12.26 9.85 -4.39
C LEU A 47 12.86 11.14 -4.93
N SER A 48 12.90 11.27 -6.26
CA SER A 48 13.27 12.55 -6.86
C SER A 48 12.20 13.60 -6.57
N HIS A 49 12.58 14.89 -6.58
CA HIS A 49 11.61 15.98 -6.44
C HIS A 49 10.47 15.87 -7.46
N GLY A 50 10.76 15.42 -8.68
CA GLY A 50 9.75 15.18 -9.72
C GLY A 50 8.80 14.04 -9.35
N GLN A 51 9.29 12.95 -8.75
CA GLN A 51 8.43 11.85 -8.27
C GLN A 51 7.57 12.27 -7.08
N ILE A 52 8.09 13.11 -6.17
CA ILE A 52 7.31 13.68 -5.07
C ILE A 52 6.20 14.58 -5.61
N ALA A 53 6.54 15.51 -6.50
CA ALA A 53 5.56 16.41 -7.12
C ALA A 53 4.49 15.63 -7.90
N PHE A 54 4.90 14.61 -8.67
CA PHE A 54 3.98 13.72 -9.38
C PHE A 54 3.04 12.99 -8.41
N ARG A 55 3.56 12.43 -7.31
CA ARG A 55 2.74 11.73 -6.31
C ARG A 55 1.75 12.67 -5.64
N ILE A 56 2.18 13.86 -5.22
CA ILE A 56 1.30 14.90 -4.64
C ILE A 56 0.19 15.25 -5.65
N PHE A 57 0.56 15.49 -6.90
CA PHE A 57 -0.41 15.78 -7.96
C PHE A 57 -1.43 14.66 -8.12
N THR A 58 -1.00 13.40 -8.21
CA THR A 58 -1.92 12.26 -8.32
C THR A 58 -2.86 12.13 -7.12
N ILE A 59 -2.36 12.35 -5.89
CA ILE A 59 -3.19 12.34 -4.67
C ILE A 59 -4.24 13.45 -4.74
N LEU A 60 -3.86 14.67 -5.11
CA LEU A 60 -4.79 15.79 -5.20
C LEU A 60 -5.86 15.57 -6.27
N VAL A 61 -5.49 14.99 -7.42
CA VAL A 61 -6.44 14.66 -8.48
C VAL A 61 -7.44 13.59 -8.01
N ILE A 62 -6.97 12.50 -7.38
CA ILE A 62 -7.85 11.46 -6.84
C ILE A 62 -8.72 12.02 -5.71
N ALA A 63 -8.17 12.88 -4.85
CA ALA A 63 -8.90 13.56 -3.79
C ALA A 63 -10.00 14.48 -4.34
N ALA A 64 -9.72 15.22 -5.42
CA ALA A 64 -10.71 16.06 -6.09
C ALA A 64 -11.84 15.22 -6.72
N PHE A 65 -11.50 14.11 -7.39
CA PHE A 65 -12.52 13.22 -7.94
C PHE A 65 -13.37 12.53 -6.87
N THR A 66 -12.76 12.13 -5.74
CA THR A 66 -13.51 11.56 -4.61
C THR A 66 -14.40 12.61 -3.95
N ALA A 67 -13.94 13.85 -3.78
CA ALA A 67 -14.77 14.96 -3.29
C ALA A 67 -15.94 15.23 -4.23
N ARG A 68 -15.70 15.23 -5.55
CA ARG A 68 -16.77 15.34 -6.57
C ARG A 68 -17.78 14.19 -6.47
N ALA A 69 -17.32 12.96 -6.23
CA ALA A 69 -18.19 11.80 -6.04
C ALA A 69 -19.05 11.91 -4.77
N ILE A 70 -18.50 12.48 -3.68
CA ILE A 70 -19.28 12.78 -2.46
C ILE A 70 -20.37 13.80 -2.76
N VAL A 71 -20.03 14.93 -3.41
CA VAL A 71 -20.97 16.04 -3.67
C VAL A 71 -22.04 15.67 -4.69
N LEU A 72 -21.64 15.17 -5.86
CA LEU A 72 -22.56 14.93 -6.98
C LEU A 72 -23.13 13.52 -6.99
N GLY A 73 -22.30 12.53 -6.64
CA GLY A 73 -22.67 11.11 -6.62
C GLY A 73 -23.27 10.65 -5.30
N LYS A 74 -23.29 11.51 -4.26
CA LYS A 74 -23.72 11.15 -2.90
C LYS A 74 -22.96 9.93 -2.36
N ALA A 75 -21.68 9.78 -2.73
CA ALA A 75 -20.85 8.69 -2.28
C ALA A 75 -20.79 8.64 -0.75
N THR A 76 -20.92 7.44 -0.20
CA THR A 76 -20.84 7.17 1.24
C THR A 76 -19.42 6.77 1.66
N ALA A 77 -19.17 6.65 2.97
CA ALA A 77 -17.89 6.18 3.51
C ALA A 77 -17.37 4.90 2.85
N TRP A 78 -18.25 3.93 2.56
CA TRP A 78 -17.90 2.67 1.92
C TRP A 78 -17.30 2.84 0.52
N HIS A 79 -17.74 3.86 -0.21
CA HIS A 79 -17.23 4.13 -1.55
C HIS A 79 -15.79 4.62 -1.53
N LEU A 80 -15.35 5.31 -0.46
CA LEU A 80 -13.99 5.85 -0.36
C LEU A 80 -12.90 4.78 -0.35
N PHE A 81 -13.26 3.52 -0.09
CA PHE A 81 -12.34 2.38 -0.16
C PHE A 81 -12.16 1.84 -1.59
N LEU A 82 -13.05 2.14 -2.54
CA LEU A 82 -12.99 1.58 -3.89
C LEU A 82 -11.72 1.95 -4.67
N PRO A 83 -11.20 3.19 -4.63
CA PRO A 83 -9.94 3.52 -5.28
C PRO A 83 -8.77 2.69 -4.74
N MET A 84 -8.76 2.46 -3.42
CA MET A 84 -7.74 1.65 -2.76
C MET A 84 -7.82 0.17 -3.17
N VAL A 85 -9.04 -0.38 -3.28
CA VAL A 85 -9.25 -1.73 -3.84
C VAL A 85 -8.74 -1.80 -5.28
N GLY A 86 -9.03 -0.78 -6.10
CA GLY A 86 -8.55 -0.68 -7.47
C GLY A 86 -7.03 -0.68 -7.58
N GLU A 87 -6.35 0.14 -6.78
CA GLU A 87 -4.89 0.14 -6.69
C GLU A 87 -4.36 -1.24 -6.27
N TYR A 88 -4.94 -1.84 -5.24
CA TYR A 88 -4.48 -3.13 -4.74
C TYR A 88 -4.61 -4.24 -5.79
N LEU A 89 -5.72 -4.26 -6.54
CA LEU A 89 -5.92 -5.21 -7.64
C LEU A 89 -4.91 -5.00 -8.77
N VAL A 90 -4.64 -3.76 -9.18
CA VAL A 90 -3.61 -3.47 -10.19
C VAL A 90 -2.24 -3.94 -9.71
N LEU A 91 -1.91 -3.74 -8.43
CA LEU A 91 -0.65 -4.20 -7.86
C LEU A 91 -0.57 -5.73 -7.91
N LEU A 92 -1.59 -6.42 -7.39
CA LEU A 92 -1.65 -7.90 -7.39
C LEU A 92 -1.57 -8.49 -8.80
N LEU A 93 -2.16 -7.84 -9.80
CA LEU A 93 -2.11 -8.28 -11.20
C LEU A 93 -0.76 -7.97 -11.85
N SER A 94 -0.12 -6.85 -11.48
CA SER A 94 1.16 -6.45 -12.07
C SER A 94 2.31 -7.38 -11.68
N VAL A 95 2.32 -7.92 -10.46
CA VAL A 95 3.43 -8.74 -9.96
C VAL A 95 3.60 -10.05 -10.76
N PRO A 96 2.56 -10.86 -11.02
CA PRO A 96 2.67 -12.03 -11.90
C PRO A 96 3.13 -11.69 -13.31
N VAL A 97 2.61 -10.60 -13.89
CA VAL A 97 3.02 -10.14 -15.23
C VAL A 97 4.50 -9.79 -15.24
N LEU A 98 4.98 -9.03 -14.24
CA LEU A 98 6.38 -8.68 -14.11
C LEU A 98 7.27 -9.90 -13.83
N ALA A 99 6.79 -10.89 -13.07
CA ALA A 99 7.54 -12.13 -12.81
C ALA A 99 7.77 -12.95 -14.09
N LEU A 100 6.82 -12.93 -15.03
CA LEU A 100 6.98 -13.58 -16.34
C LEU A 100 8.02 -12.86 -17.21
N ILE A 101 8.10 -11.52 -17.11
CA ILE A 101 9.01 -10.70 -17.92
C ILE A 101 10.43 -10.72 -17.34
N LEU A 102 10.58 -10.45 -16.05
CA LEU A 102 11.88 -10.24 -15.38
C LEU A 102 12.56 -11.54 -14.92
N LYS A 103 11.83 -12.65 -14.83
CA LYS A 103 12.33 -14.00 -14.49
C LYS A 103 13.17 -14.10 -13.21
N ASP A 104 12.97 -13.19 -12.26
CA ASP A 104 13.67 -13.18 -10.96
C ASP A 104 13.02 -14.15 -9.95
N GLU A 105 13.83 -14.86 -9.15
CA GLU A 105 13.32 -15.84 -8.17
C GLU A 105 12.54 -15.20 -7.00
N GLY A 106 13.00 -14.04 -6.52
CA GLY A 106 12.30 -13.27 -5.49
C GLY A 106 10.95 -12.79 -5.99
N LEU A 107 10.89 -12.28 -7.20
CA LEU A 107 9.64 -11.83 -7.82
C LEU A 107 8.68 -12.99 -8.10
N ARG A 108 9.17 -14.20 -8.43
CA ARG A 108 8.33 -15.40 -8.56
C ARG A 108 7.69 -15.80 -7.23
N LYS A 109 8.38 -15.63 -6.10
CA LYS A 109 7.80 -15.89 -4.76
C LYS A 109 6.67 -14.91 -4.44
N ASP A 110 6.86 -13.63 -4.75
CA ASP A 110 5.83 -12.58 -4.57
C ASP A 110 4.66 -12.76 -5.54
N ALA A 111 4.92 -13.22 -6.77
CA ALA A 111 3.89 -13.55 -7.74
C ALA A 111 3.01 -14.71 -7.28
N LYS A 112 3.58 -15.77 -6.71
CA LYS A 112 2.80 -16.88 -6.12
C LYS A 112 1.85 -16.39 -5.03
N ARG A 113 2.32 -15.52 -4.13
CA ARG A 113 1.49 -14.90 -3.10
C ARG A 113 0.40 -14.02 -3.70
N SER A 114 0.74 -13.25 -4.73
CA SER A 114 -0.22 -12.38 -5.43
C SER A 114 -1.31 -13.20 -6.13
N CYS A 115 -0.95 -14.29 -6.81
CA CYS A 115 -1.90 -15.23 -7.39
C CYS A 115 -2.79 -15.88 -6.32
N LEU A 116 -2.22 -16.27 -5.18
CA LEU A 116 -3.01 -16.82 -4.07
C LEU A 116 -4.06 -15.80 -3.59
N TRP A 117 -3.69 -14.54 -3.40
CA TRP A 117 -4.63 -13.49 -3.02
C TRP A 117 -5.71 -13.25 -4.07
N LEU A 118 -5.37 -13.28 -5.36
CA LEU A 118 -6.36 -13.19 -6.45
C LEU A 118 -7.35 -14.37 -6.41
N VAL A 119 -6.87 -15.59 -6.14
CA VAL A 119 -7.74 -16.77 -5.96
C VAL A 119 -8.64 -16.60 -4.74
N VAL A 120 -8.12 -16.08 -3.62
CA VAL A 120 -8.91 -15.80 -2.42
C VAL A 120 -10.02 -14.78 -2.71
N PHE A 121 -9.73 -13.68 -3.43
CA PHE A 121 -10.76 -12.72 -3.82
C PHE A 121 -11.80 -13.33 -4.77
N ALA A 122 -11.37 -14.12 -5.75
CA ALA A 122 -12.28 -14.81 -6.66
C ALA A 122 -13.19 -15.80 -5.89
N ALA A 123 -12.63 -16.55 -4.93
CA ALA A 123 -13.39 -17.46 -4.09
C ALA A 123 -14.40 -16.73 -3.19
N ALA A 124 -14.02 -15.59 -2.59
CA ALA A 124 -14.93 -14.77 -1.80
C ALA A 124 -16.09 -14.21 -2.65
N GLY A 125 -15.80 -13.73 -3.86
CA GLY A 125 -16.81 -13.28 -4.81
C GLY A 125 -17.73 -14.42 -5.27
N ALA A 126 -17.17 -15.58 -5.58
CA ALA A 126 -17.94 -16.77 -5.96
C ALA A 126 -18.84 -17.24 -4.80
N PHE A 127 -18.34 -17.24 -3.57
CA PHE A 127 -19.11 -17.57 -2.38
C PHE A 127 -20.28 -16.60 -2.18
N TRP A 128 -20.04 -15.30 -2.32
CA TRP A 128 -21.10 -14.28 -2.26
C TRP A 128 -22.18 -14.50 -3.32
N ILE A 129 -21.79 -14.75 -4.57
CA ILE A 129 -22.73 -15.04 -5.67
C ILE A 129 -23.53 -16.32 -5.39
N THR A 130 -22.88 -17.37 -4.88
CA THR A 130 -23.54 -18.62 -4.50
C THR A 130 -24.55 -18.39 -3.38
N TYR A 131 -24.19 -17.61 -2.35
CA TYR A 131 -25.11 -17.23 -1.29
C TYR A 131 -26.35 -16.53 -1.84
N ARG A 132 -26.17 -15.55 -2.75
CA ARG A 132 -27.29 -14.82 -3.40
C ARG A 132 -28.14 -15.72 -4.29
N SER A 133 -27.51 -16.63 -5.02
CA SER A 133 -28.19 -17.63 -5.86
C SER A 133 -29.11 -18.53 -5.03
N LEU A 134 -28.67 -18.95 -3.85
CA LEU A 134 -29.46 -19.77 -2.92
C LEU A 134 -30.58 -18.96 -2.25
N ASP A 135 -30.28 -17.73 -1.79
CA ASP A 135 -31.22 -16.82 -1.14
C ASP A 135 -32.39 -16.45 -2.07
N GLU A 136 -32.09 -16.12 -3.33
CA GLU A 136 -33.08 -15.72 -4.33
C GLU A 136 -33.70 -16.90 -5.10
N ASN A 137 -33.27 -18.14 -4.84
CA ASN A 137 -33.67 -19.35 -5.58
C ASN A 137 -33.51 -19.21 -7.12
N VAL A 138 -32.43 -18.56 -7.55
CA VAL A 138 -32.09 -18.38 -8.98
C VAL A 138 -30.83 -19.15 -9.33
N GLY A 139 -30.65 -19.49 -10.61
CA GLY A 139 -29.40 -20.11 -11.08
C GLY A 139 -28.18 -19.21 -10.85
N TRP A 140 -27.00 -19.83 -10.71
CA TRP A 140 -25.76 -19.12 -10.38
C TRP A 140 -25.36 -18.05 -11.42
N ILE A 141 -25.50 -18.36 -12.73
CA ILE A 141 -25.15 -17.41 -13.81
C ILE A 141 -26.04 -16.16 -13.78
N PRO A 142 -27.38 -16.26 -13.70
CA PRO A 142 -28.25 -15.12 -13.45
C PRO A 142 -27.86 -14.29 -12.21
N ALA A 143 -27.57 -14.95 -11.07
CA ALA A 143 -27.12 -14.26 -9.86
C ALA A 143 -25.82 -13.49 -10.11
N ALA A 144 -24.83 -14.12 -10.76
CA ALA A 144 -23.55 -13.49 -11.09
C ALA A 144 -23.73 -12.24 -11.96
N LYS A 145 -24.60 -12.31 -12.99
CA LYS A 145 -24.91 -11.17 -13.87
C LYS A 145 -25.61 -10.03 -13.12
N SER A 146 -26.56 -10.38 -12.25
CA SER A 146 -27.29 -9.42 -11.41
C SER A 146 -26.32 -8.69 -10.46
N GLU A 147 -25.49 -9.44 -9.75
CA GLU A 147 -24.50 -8.90 -8.81
C GLU A 147 -23.44 -8.03 -9.51
N ALA A 148 -22.95 -8.46 -10.68
CA ALA A 148 -22.02 -7.65 -11.48
C ALA A 148 -22.66 -6.33 -11.93
N THR A 149 -23.92 -6.38 -12.39
CA THR A 149 -24.68 -5.18 -12.80
C THR A 149 -24.92 -4.27 -11.60
N ARG A 150 -25.25 -4.84 -10.43
CA ARG A 150 -25.44 -4.09 -9.19
C ARG A 150 -24.16 -3.39 -8.76
N LEU A 151 -23.03 -4.09 -8.78
CA LEU A 151 -21.72 -3.51 -8.45
C LEU A 151 -21.35 -2.39 -9.43
N PHE A 152 -21.50 -2.62 -10.73
CA PHE A 152 -21.21 -1.62 -11.76
C PHE A 152 -22.10 -0.38 -11.63
N THR A 153 -23.40 -0.59 -11.40
CA THR A 153 -24.37 0.49 -11.16
C THR A 153 -24.01 1.24 -9.90
N TRP A 154 -23.67 0.55 -8.81
CA TRP A 154 -23.26 1.16 -7.54
C TRP A 154 -22.04 2.07 -7.72
N ILE A 155 -21.02 1.62 -8.46
CA ILE A 155 -19.83 2.42 -8.79
C ILE A 155 -20.17 3.64 -9.66
N THR A 156 -20.96 3.44 -10.72
CA THR A 156 -21.20 4.48 -11.74
C THR A 156 -22.17 5.54 -11.26
N THR A 157 -23.27 5.16 -10.60
CA THR A 157 -24.26 6.08 -10.03
C THR A 157 -23.64 7.00 -8.98
N HIS A 158 -22.71 6.50 -8.17
CA HIS A 158 -21.98 7.30 -7.18
C HIS A 158 -20.71 7.96 -7.75
N GLN A 159 -20.52 7.93 -9.07
CA GLN A 159 -19.40 8.54 -9.78
C GLN A 159 -18.00 8.08 -9.32
N MET A 160 -17.89 6.88 -8.76
CA MET A 160 -16.65 6.33 -8.21
C MET A 160 -15.70 5.78 -9.27
N HIS A 161 -16.15 5.63 -10.51
CA HIS A 161 -15.31 5.19 -11.62
C HIS A 161 -14.12 6.13 -11.88
N TRP A 162 -14.27 7.46 -11.74
CA TRP A 162 -13.17 8.40 -11.92
C TRP A 162 -12.08 8.28 -10.84
N PRO A 163 -12.41 8.30 -9.52
CA PRO A 163 -11.44 7.97 -8.48
C PRO A 163 -10.72 6.64 -8.69
N ILE A 164 -11.46 5.58 -9.04
CA ILE A 164 -10.89 4.24 -9.25
C ILE A 164 -9.90 4.26 -10.41
N LEU A 165 -10.29 4.80 -11.56
CA LEU A 165 -9.42 4.89 -12.73
C LEU A 165 -8.19 5.76 -12.44
N GLY A 166 -8.36 6.91 -11.78
CA GLY A 166 -7.23 7.77 -11.39
C GLY A 166 -6.22 7.05 -10.50
N ALA A 167 -6.71 6.29 -9.51
CA ALA A 167 -5.89 5.52 -8.59
C ALA A 167 -5.15 4.37 -9.31
N MET A 168 -5.87 3.61 -10.15
CA MET A 168 -5.27 2.57 -10.99
C MET A 168 -4.19 3.13 -11.92
N THR A 169 -4.46 4.23 -12.62
CA THR A 169 -3.49 4.88 -13.53
C THR A 169 -2.28 5.41 -12.77
N ALA A 170 -2.47 6.03 -11.60
CA ALA A 170 -1.38 6.53 -10.77
C ALA A 170 -0.44 5.37 -10.35
N LEU A 171 -1.00 4.23 -9.98
CA LEU A 171 -0.21 3.06 -9.64
C LEU A 171 0.54 2.49 -10.86
N VAL A 172 -0.13 2.35 -12.01
CA VAL A 172 0.50 1.88 -13.26
C VAL A 172 1.66 2.80 -13.65
N ALA A 173 1.45 4.12 -13.60
CA ALA A 173 2.49 5.12 -13.89
C ALA A 173 3.66 5.05 -12.89
N GLY A 174 3.42 4.57 -11.66
CA GLY A 174 4.44 4.34 -10.65
C GLY A 174 5.22 3.02 -10.79
N LEU A 175 4.74 2.05 -11.59
CA LEU A 175 5.38 0.75 -11.74
C LEU A 175 6.81 0.81 -12.29
N PRO A 176 7.15 1.63 -13.31
CA PRO A 176 8.52 1.72 -13.81
C PRO A 176 9.53 2.11 -12.72
N GLY A 177 9.14 3.03 -11.83
CA GLY A 177 9.97 3.43 -10.69
C GLY A 177 10.20 2.27 -9.71
N ARG A 178 9.14 1.47 -9.44
CA ARG A 178 9.23 0.28 -8.59
C ARG A 178 10.13 -0.79 -9.19
N VAL A 179 10.03 -1.02 -10.51
CA VAL A 179 10.91 -1.96 -11.24
C VAL A 179 12.36 -1.48 -11.20
N ALA A 180 12.62 -0.19 -11.42
CA ALA A 180 13.96 0.37 -11.32
C ALA A 180 14.54 0.23 -9.90
N ALA A 181 13.73 0.48 -8.87
CA ALA A 181 14.14 0.28 -7.48
C ALA A 181 14.44 -1.19 -7.17
N PHE A 182 13.60 -2.10 -7.66
CA PHE A 182 13.81 -3.55 -7.53
C PHE A 182 15.13 -4.00 -8.15
N HIS A 183 15.47 -3.51 -9.35
CA HIS A 183 16.76 -3.83 -9.98
C HIS A 183 17.97 -3.25 -9.22
N ARG A 184 17.82 -2.10 -8.55
CA ARG A 184 18.91 -1.44 -7.83
C ARG A 184 19.12 -1.99 -6.42
N HIS A 185 18.05 -2.36 -5.73
CA HIS A 185 18.08 -2.67 -4.31
C HIS A 185 17.69 -4.12 -3.99
N GLY A 186 17.18 -4.86 -4.97
CA GLY A 186 16.70 -6.22 -4.79
C GLY A 186 15.27 -6.28 -4.21
N PRO A 187 14.80 -7.47 -3.82
CA PRO A 187 13.49 -7.66 -3.20
C PRO A 187 13.38 -6.96 -1.83
N PRO A 188 12.16 -6.65 -1.35
CA PRO A 188 10.86 -7.05 -1.90
C PRO A 188 10.30 -6.06 -2.96
N PHE A 189 9.65 -6.60 -4.00
CA PHE A 189 8.90 -5.78 -4.97
C PHE A 189 7.58 -5.28 -4.37
N MET A 190 6.95 -6.18 -3.61
CA MET A 190 5.85 -5.89 -2.71
C MET A 190 6.43 -5.59 -1.33
N ALA A 191 7.19 -4.51 -1.20
CA ALA A 191 7.29 -3.91 0.13
C ALA A 191 5.85 -3.64 0.58
N ALA A 192 5.48 -4.12 1.76
CA ALA A 192 4.27 -3.67 2.41
C ALA A 192 4.43 -2.16 2.50
N GLY A 193 3.86 -1.43 1.54
CA GLY A 193 3.91 0.01 1.56
C GLY A 193 3.35 0.36 2.91
N LEU A 194 4.16 0.98 3.77
CA LEU A 194 3.67 1.56 5.01
C LEU A 194 2.40 2.38 4.69
N GLY A 195 2.36 3.00 3.50
CA GLY A 195 1.15 3.50 2.83
C GLY A 195 -0.04 2.53 2.77
N CYS A 196 0.04 1.36 2.14
CA CYS A 196 -1.12 0.45 1.99
C CYS A 196 -1.68 -0.09 3.31
N VAL A 197 -0.82 -0.40 4.29
CA VAL A 197 -1.29 -0.87 5.61
C VAL A 197 -1.81 0.31 6.45
N MET A 198 -1.13 1.46 6.45
CA MET A 198 -1.63 2.68 7.10
C MET A 198 -2.93 3.18 6.47
N ARG A 199 -3.10 3.04 5.15
CA ARG A 199 -4.33 3.36 4.42
C ARG A 199 -5.52 2.48 4.83
N LEU A 200 -5.29 1.28 5.35
CA LEU A 200 -6.36 0.43 5.90
C LEU A 200 -6.55 0.67 7.40
N VAL A 201 -5.46 0.79 8.15
CA VAL A 201 -5.46 0.96 9.60
C VAL A 201 -6.02 2.31 10.02
N ILE A 202 -5.68 3.40 9.31
CA ILE A 202 -6.12 4.75 9.68
C ILE A 202 -7.63 4.94 9.52
N PRO A 203 -8.30 4.46 8.44
CA PRO A 203 -9.76 4.48 8.36
C PRO A 203 -10.44 3.56 9.37
N ILE A 204 -9.87 2.38 9.66
CA ILE A 204 -10.38 1.49 10.71
C ILE A 204 -10.27 2.16 12.09
N LEU A 205 -9.16 2.86 12.36
CA LEU A 205 -9.00 3.70 13.56
C LEU A 205 -9.95 4.90 13.53
N GLY A 206 -10.24 5.47 12.36
CA GLY A 206 -11.29 6.47 12.15
C GLY A 206 -12.69 5.96 12.45
N CYS A 207 -12.96 4.66 12.26
CA CYS A 207 -14.19 4.01 12.71
C CYS A 207 -14.31 3.92 14.24
N PHE A 208 -13.23 4.13 15.01
CA PHE A 208 -13.31 4.33 16.47
C PHE A 208 -13.57 5.78 16.88
N LEU A 209 -13.40 6.75 15.97
CA LEU A 209 -13.83 8.14 16.16
C LEU A 209 -15.31 8.36 15.83
N LEU A 210 -15.97 7.35 15.26
CA LEU A 210 -17.38 7.32 14.89
C LEU A 210 -18.35 7.67 16.04
N PRO A 211 -18.13 7.22 17.30
CA PRO A 211 -18.96 7.62 18.44
C PRO A 211 -18.88 9.13 18.75
N PHE A 212 -17.71 9.75 18.54
CA PHE A 212 -17.47 11.17 18.84
C PHE A 212 -18.01 12.11 17.74
N LEU A 213 -18.18 11.60 16.52
CA LEU A 213 -18.75 12.35 15.38
C LEU A 213 -20.28 12.33 15.35
N LEU A 214 -20.91 11.37 16.02
CA LEU A 214 -22.36 11.29 16.15
C LEU A 214 -22.94 12.42 17.03
N GLU A 215 -22.10 13.14 17.79
CA GLU A 215 -22.48 14.32 18.57
C GLU A 215 -22.38 15.64 17.77
N GLY A 216 -21.87 15.64 16.52
CA GLY A 216 -21.60 16.86 15.75
C GLY A 216 -22.04 16.80 14.29
N SER A 217 -22.51 17.94 13.78
CA SER A 217 -23.19 18.16 12.48
C SER A 217 -22.40 17.86 11.19
N PHE A 218 -21.30 17.11 11.24
CA PHE A 218 -20.43 16.84 10.08
C PHE A 218 -20.67 15.44 9.48
N PRO A 219 -20.91 15.33 8.16
CA PRO A 219 -21.07 14.02 7.53
C PRO A 219 -19.80 13.17 7.64
N ILE A 220 -19.91 11.96 8.18
CA ILE A 220 -18.83 10.98 8.38
C ILE A 220 -17.93 10.80 7.14
N VAL A 221 -18.52 10.87 5.95
CA VAL A 221 -17.81 10.70 4.68
C VAL A 221 -16.72 11.77 4.48
N TRP A 222 -16.98 13.01 4.86
CA TRP A 222 -16.00 14.09 4.75
C TRP A 222 -14.86 13.92 5.74
N VAL A 223 -15.15 13.44 6.95
CA VAL A 223 -14.12 13.16 7.95
C VAL A 223 -13.19 12.05 7.47
N ILE A 224 -13.75 10.93 6.99
CA ILE A 224 -12.95 9.82 6.45
C ILE A 224 -12.15 10.27 5.22
N TRP A 225 -12.76 11.07 4.34
CA TRP A 225 -12.07 11.63 3.18
C TRP A 225 -10.87 12.51 3.57
N THR A 226 -11.04 13.42 4.54
CA THR A 226 -9.96 14.28 5.04
C THR A 226 -8.87 13.45 5.69
N VAL A 227 -9.23 12.48 6.52
CA VAL A 227 -8.28 11.58 7.19
C VAL A 227 -7.45 10.80 6.16
N LEU A 228 -8.10 10.25 5.12
CA LEU A 228 -7.40 9.57 4.02
C LEU A 228 -6.43 10.51 3.31
N LEU A 229 -6.87 11.72 2.93
CA LEU A 229 -6.02 12.71 2.26
C LEU A 229 -4.81 13.11 3.12
N VAL A 230 -5.02 13.41 4.40
CA VAL A 230 -3.96 13.80 5.32
C VAL A 230 -2.99 12.64 5.54
N ALA A 231 -3.47 11.40 5.63
CA ALA A 231 -2.61 10.22 5.74
C ALA A 231 -1.67 10.07 4.53
N GLU A 232 -2.18 10.27 3.31
CA GLU A 232 -1.37 10.21 2.09
C GLU A 232 -0.28 11.29 2.07
N LEU A 233 -0.67 12.53 2.37
CA LEU A 233 0.26 13.66 2.38
C LEU A 233 1.32 13.50 3.47
N THR A 234 0.92 12.99 4.64
CA THR A 234 1.83 12.70 5.75
C THR A 234 2.81 11.59 5.39
N ALA A 235 2.37 10.52 4.73
CA ALA A 235 3.25 9.45 4.28
C ALA A 235 4.32 9.98 3.30
N ILE A 236 3.95 10.85 2.36
CA ILE A 236 4.92 11.50 1.47
C ILE A 236 5.87 12.39 2.24
N TRP A 237 5.35 13.19 3.16
CA TRP A 237 6.17 14.10 3.97
C TRP A 237 7.18 13.33 4.83
N MET A 238 6.78 12.23 5.46
CA MET A 238 7.68 11.35 6.21
C MET A 238 8.79 10.77 5.32
N HIS A 239 8.44 10.34 4.10
CA HIS A 239 9.42 9.83 3.13
C HIS A 239 10.44 10.90 2.73
N TRP A 240 9.97 12.12 2.50
CA TRP A 240 10.82 13.26 2.17
C TRP A 240 11.72 13.68 3.34
N ASP A 241 11.17 13.79 4.56
CA ASP A 241 11.93 14.15 5.76
C ASP A 241 13.03 13.12 6.07
N LEU A 242 12.71 11.83 5.95
CA LEU A 242 13.68 10.76 6.13
C LEU A 242 14.85 10.87 5.14
N GLN A 243 14.56 11.09 3.86
CA GLN A 243 15.58 11.27 2.82
C GLN A 243 16.44 12.50 3.05
N HIS A 244 15.82 13.62 3.42
CA HIS A 244 16.52 14.87 3.70
C HIS A 244 17.48 14.73 4.90
N ARG A 245 17.05 14.04 5.96
CA ARG A 245 17.90 13.77 7.13
C ARG A 245 19.09 12.86 6.78
N LEU A 246 18.87 11.85 5.95
CA LEU A 246 19.95 10.96 5.48
C LEU A 246 20.94 11.71 4.58
N ALA A 247 20.45 12.55 3.67
CA ALA A 247 21.28 13.38 2.82
C ALA A 247 22.13 14.40 3.61
N LYS A 248 21.56 15.04 4.64
CA LYS A 248 22.30 15.92 5.57
C LYS A 248 23.46 15.22 6.29
N ARG A 249 23.37 13.90 6.49
CA ARG A 249 24.44 13.09 7.10
C ARG A 249 25.44 12.54 6.07
N GLY A 250 25.37 12.98 4.81
CA GLY A 250 26.29 12.56 3.74
C GLY A 250 26.02 11.16 3.19
N ILE A 251 24.89 10.55 3.53
CA ILE A 251 24.55 9.18 3.14
C ILE A 251 23.91 9.22 1.77
N LYS A 252 24.59 8.63 0.78
CA LYS A 252 24.03 8.45 -0.57
C LYS A 252 23.05 7.28 -0.56
N LEU A 253 21.81 7.58 -0.96
CA LEU A 253 20.68 6.65 -1.08
C LEU A 253 20.61 6.02 -2.47
#